data_AF-A0A1R2BR35-F1
#
_entry.id   AF-A0A1R2BR35-F1
#
_cell.length_a   1.000
_cell.length_b   1.000
_cell.length_c   1.000
_cell.angle_alpha   90.00
_cell.angle_beta   90.00
_cell.angle_gamma   90.00
#
_symmetry.space_group_name_H-M   'P 1'
#
loop_
_entity.id
_entity.type
_entity.pdbx_description
1 polymer ?
#
loop_
_entity_poly.entity_id
_entity_poly.type
_entity_poly.pdbx_seq_one_letter_code
_entity_poly.pdbx_strand_id
1 'polypeptide(L)'
;MAANEETPLSFSGEVWFTNDCGAEDQKVFLVLDSEEGVFKHYSKRSNLIDDLPPDIQFQIREIQTVSLTSLKYKSQEGFKIITREQSLTYYCDFTDMSNEWYDKVLNAYNYFNIFSSDSDRGTRLPEERKKSRSDVSNMSVETANSIENALTEDSFENLDELGVGTFGKVIKVCKKDTGEIYAMKILKKLTLRNRNQLKYAISECKTLKSIKHPFIIPLEWSFQSKTHIYMILEYCPYGDFTHIMNHFKILNENAARFYLSEIILAIEYLHSMNIIYRDLKPSNILVDKYGHAKLADFSLAKVNVSQEDPAMSICGTPAYLPPELLNNTGAYKPADIYLIGVNLYEMLTGTTPFFTNDIGALYKAIAGARLRFPPGMSDEAKDLITICMNKNPANRPAIQKLKEHKFFKKINWEILQNRETSPPIPIDELNKIISTDCNYEKIIYEPII
;
A
#
# COMPACT_ATOMS: atom_id res chain seq x y z
N MET A 1 1.53 -18.79 26.37
CA MET A 1 0.58 -17.74 25.92
C MET A 1 0.67 -17.71 24.42
N ALA A 2 -0.41 -18.16 23.77
CA ALA A 2 -0.45 -18.55 22.36
C ALA A 2 -0.27 -17.35 21.42
N ALA A 3 0.54 -17.53 20.37
CA ALA A 3 0.55 -16.66 19.22
C ALA A 3 -0.77 -16.88 18.46
N ASN A 4 -1.49 -15.81 18.16
CA ASN A 4 -2.59 -15.86 17.19
C ASN A 4 -1.98 -16.11 15.81
N GLU A 5 -1.97 -17.37 15.38
CA GLU A 5 -1.52 -17.79 14.05
C GLU A 5 -2.72 -17.73 13.09
N GLU A 6 -2.75 -16.71 12.23
CA GLU A 6 -3.82 -16.48 11.25
C GLU A 6 -3.85 -17.60 10.20
N THR A 7 -5.06 -18.07 9.86
CA THR A 7 -5.30 -18.98 8.74
C THR A 7 -4.72 -18.40 7.43
N PRO A 8 -4.09 -19.21 6.57
CA PRO A 8 -3.67 -18.77 5.25
C PRO A 8 -4.86 -18.19 4.48
N LEU A 9 -4.63 -17.14 3.67
CA LEU A 9 -5.69 -16.57 2.84
C LEU A 9 -5.85 -17.41 1.56
N SER A 10 -7.10 -17.65 1.17
CA SER A 10 -7.42 -18.27 -0.11
C SER A 10 -6.84 -17.46 -1.27
N PHE A 11 -6.37 -18.16 -2.31
CA PHE A 11 -5.68 -17.56 -3.44
C PHE A 11 -6.09 -18.26 -4.73
N SER A 12 -6.29 -17.53 -5.82
CA SER A 12 -6.63 -18.12 -7.11
C SER A 12 -6.08 -17.30 -8.27
N GLY A 13 -5.86 -17.93 -9.41
CA GLY A 13 -5.28 -17.26 -10.57
C GLY A 13 -4.96 -18.20 -11.72
N GLU A 14 -4.71 -17.61 -12.88
CA GLU A 14 -4.26 -18.35 -14.06
C GLU A 14 -2.74 -18.59 -14.01
N VAL A 15 -2.34 -19.80 -14.33
CA VAL A 15 -0.94 -20.22 -14.48
C VAL A 15 -0.79 -21.14 -15.68
N TRP A 16 0.45 -21.44 -16.04
CA TRP A 16 0.77 -22.51 -16.97
C TRP A 16 1.03 -23.80 -16.21
N PHE A 17 0.39 -24.89 -16.64
CA PHE A 17 0.68 -26.26 -16.23
C PHE A 17 1.54 -26.92 -17.30
N THR A 18 2.56 -27.68 -16.89
CA THR A 18 3.50 -28.33 -17.81
C THR A 18 3.99 -29.67 -17.29
N ASN A 19 4.45 -30.52 -18.21
CA ASN A 19 5.29 -31.67 -17.92
C ASN A 19 6.78 -31.28 -17.88
N ASP A 20 7.65 -32.17 -17.37
CA ASP A 20 9.08 -31.88 -17.14
C ASP A 20 9.88 -31.52 -18.43
N CYS A 21 9.30 -31.71 -19.62
CA CYS A 21 9.92 -31.40 -20.92
C CYS A 21 9.21 -30.31 -21.76
N GLY A 22 8.14 -29.68 -21.25
CA GLY A 22 7.47 -28.56 -21.92
C GLY A 22 6.61 -28.91 -23.13
N ALA A 23 6.32 -30.20 -23.35
CA ALA A 23 5.57 -30.66 -24.52
C ALA A 23 4.05 -30.41 -24.42
N GLU A 24 3.56 -30.11 -23.20
CA GLU A 24 2.13 -30.01 -22.88
C GLU A 24 1.84 -28.75 -22.04
N ASP A 25 2.42 -27.61 -22.42
CA ASP A 25 2.13 -26.32 -21.79
C ASP A 25 0.64 -25.95 -21.99
N GLN A 26 -0.12 -25.84 -20.90
CA GLN A 26 -1.55 -25.49 -20.93
C GLN A 26 -1.84 -24.37 -19.93
N LYS A 27 -2.65 -23.38 -20.32
CA LYS A 27 -3.19 -22.42 -19.35
C LYS A 27 -4.27 -23.08 -18.52
N VAL A 28 -4.17 -22.95 -17.21
CA VAL A 28 -5.08 -23.53 -16.22
C VAL A 28 -5.41 -22.50 -15.16
N PHE A 29 -6.49 -22.71 -14.42
CA PHE A 29 -6.90 -21.87 -13.30
C PHE A 29 -6.76 -22.65 -12.00
N LEU A 30 -5.97 -22.11 -11.07
CA LEU A 30 -5.74 -22.73 -9.76
C LEU A 30 -6.53 -22.03 -8.68
N VAL A 31 -6.99 -22.79 -7.69
CA VAL A 31 -7.61 -22.29 -6.47
C VAL A 31 -6.96 -23.00 -5.27
N LEU A 32 -6.27 -22.22 -4.45
CA LEU A 32 -5.84 -22.59 -3.10
C LEU A 32 -6.92 -22.11 -2.13
N ASP A 33 -7.79 -23.03 -1.71
CA ASP A 33 -8.90 -22.75 -0.81
C ASP A 33 -8.46 -23.04 0.62
N SER A 34 -8.13 -22.00 1.36
CA SER A 34 -7.57 -22.12 2.71
C SER A 34 -8.66 -22.24 3.79
N GLU A 35 -9.92 -21.98 3.46
CA GLU A 35 -11.05 -22.22 4.36
C GLU A 35 -11.40 -23.71 4.40
N GLU A 36 -11.45 -24.33 3.21
CA GLU A 36 -11.74 -25.76 3.06
C GLU A 36 -10.49 -26.65 3.10
N GLY A 37 -9.28 -26.04 3.10
CA GLY A 37 -8.02 -26.76 3.15
C GLY A 37 -7.70 -27.59 1.90
N VAL A 38 -8.21 -27.16 0.74
CA VAL A 38 -8.10 -27.89 -0.54
C VAL A 38 -7.39 -27.09 -1.62
N PHE A 39 -6.66 -27.81 -2.48
CA PHE A 39 -6.09 -27.27 -3.70
C PHE A 39 -6.86 -27.81 -4.90
N LYS A 40 -7.30 -26.91 -5.79
CA LYS A 40 -8.11 -27.23 -6.98
C LYS A 40 -7.43 -26.72 -8.26
N HIS A 41 -7.49 -27.52 -9.31
CA HIS A 41 -7.00 -27.23 -10.65
C HIS A 41 -8.17 -27.34 -11.63
N TYR A 42 -8.39 -26.28 -12.41
CA TYR A 42 -9.35 -26.26 -13.51
C TYR A 42 -8.62 -26.03 -14.84
N SER A 43 -8.91 -26.86 -15.84
CA SER A 43 -8.44 -26.74 -17.21
C SER A 43 -8.90 -25.43 -17.87
N LYS A 44 -10.03 -24.86 -17.41
CA LYS A 44 -10.53 -23.54 -17.83
C LYS A 44 -11.17 -22.80 -16.67
N ARG A 45 -10.98 -21.48 -16.62
CA ARG A 45 -11.63 -20.61 -15.62
C ARG A 45 -13.17 -20.64 -15.68
N SER A 46 -13.76 -20.83 -16.87
CA SER A 46 -15.22 -20.96 -17.03
C SER A 46 -15.78 -22.10 -16.19
N ASN A 47 -15.06 -23.20 -16.04
CA ASN A 47 -15.54 -24.35 -15.28
C ASN A 47 -15.76 -24.00 -13.80
N LEU A 48 -14.94 -23.12 -13.22
CA LEU A 48 -15.18 -22.60 -11.86
C LEU A 48 -16.41 -21.68 -11.81
N ILE A 49 -16.61 -20.84 -12.82
CA ILE A 49 -17.75 -19.89 -12.88
C ILE A 49 -19.08 -20.64 -13.06
N ASP A 50 -19.05 -21.71 -13.84
CA ASP A 50 -20.19 -22.57 -14.15
C ASP A 50 -20.43 -23.66 -13.09
N ASP A 51 -19.70 -23.61 -11.95
CA ASP A 51 -19.78 -24.54 -10.82
C ASP A 51 -19.57 -26.02 -11.20
N LEU A 52 -18.71 -26.26 -12.20
CA LEU A 52 -18.28 -27.60 -12.60
C LEU A 52 -17.20 -28.13 -11.65
N PRO A 53 -17.08 -29.46 -11.48
CA PRO A 53 -16.03 -30.05 -10.64
C PRO A 53 -14.62 -29.75 -11.19
N PRO A 54 -13.61 -29.59 -10.31
CA PRO A 54 -12.22 -29.41 -10.72
C PRO A 54 -11.66 -30.67 -11.39
N ASP A 55 -10.73 -30.47 -12.31
CA ASP A 55 -10.02 -31.57 -12.99
C ASP A 55 -9.06 -32.28 -12.04
N ILE A 56 -8.43 -31.55 -11.12
CA ILE A 56 -7.61 -32.11 -10.04
C ILE A 56 -7.99 -31.43 -8.74
N GLN A 57 -8.22 -32.20 -7.69
CA GLN A 57 -8.44 -31.72 -6.33
C GLN A 57 -7.76 -32.63 -5.33
N PHE A 58 -7.06 -32.05 -4.35
CA PHE A 58 -6.50 -32.78 -3.21
C PHE A 58 -6.50 -31.91 -1.96
N GLN A 59 -6.43 -32.55 -0.79
CA GLN A 59 -6.29 -31.84 0.49
C GLN A 59 -4.87 -31.28 0.62
N ILE A 60 -4.71 -30.07 1.11
CA ILE A 60 -3.39 -29.42 1.22
C ILE A 60 -2.43 -30.24 2.12
N ARG A 61 -2.97 -30.94 3.13
CA ARG A 61 -2.22 -31.89 3.98
C ARG A 61 -1.64 -33.12 3.25
N GLU A 62 -2.09 -33.40 2.03
CA GLU A 62 -1.59 -34.53 1.22
C GLU A 62 -0.35 -34.18 0.41
N ILE A 63 0.00 -32.89 0.36
CA ILE A 63 1.27 -32.42 -0.21
C ILE A 63 2.40 -33.06 0.62
N GLN A 64 3.40 -33.59 -0.06
CA GLN A 64 4.65 -34.09 0.54
C GLN A 64 5.75 -33.04 0.48
N THR A 65 5.82 -32.33 -0.64
CA THR A 65 6.84 -31.33 -0.91
C THR A 65 6.33 -30.25 -1.86
N VAL A 66 6.77 -29.02 -1.60
CA VAL A 66 6.63 -27.87 -2.50
C VAL A 66 8.04 -27.35 -2.76
N SER A 67 8.46 -27.22 -4.01
CA SER A 67 9.81 -26.75 -4.36
C SER A 67 9.80 -25.84 -5.58
N LEU A 68 10.69 -24.85 -5.61
CA LEU A 68 11.03 -24.16 -6.84
C LEU A 68 11.74 -25.11 -7.81
N THR A 69 11.49 -24.95 -9.11
CA THR A 69 12.09 -25.77 -10.16
C THR A 69 12.50 -24.93 -11.36
N SER A 70 13.65 -25.24 -11.95
CA SER A 70 14.15 -24.56 -13.14
C SER A 70 13.64 -25.24 -14.41
N LEU A 71 12.89 -24.51 -15.23
CA LEU A 71 12.39 -24.95 -16.54
C LEU A 71 13.46 -24.67 -17.60
N LYS A 72 14.39 -25.62 -17.78
CA LYS A 72 15.56 -25.48 -18.66
C LYS A 72 15.23 -25.10 -20.10
N TYR A 73 14.06 -25.48 -20.61
CA TYR A 73 13.60 -25.19 -21.98
C TYR A 73 13.07 -23.76 -22.17
N LYS A 74 12.83 -23.01 -21.08
CA LYS A 74 12.35 -21.61 -21.11
C LYS A 74 13.24 -20.61 -20.38
N SER A 75 14.35 -21.06 -19.77
CA SER A 75 15.20 -20.23 -18.92
C SER A 75 14.39 -19.48 -17.83
N GLN A 76 13.39 -20.17 -17.27
CA GLN A 76 12.44 -19.62 -16.30
C GLN A 76 12.34 -20.53 -15.06
N GLU A 77 11.88 -19.98 -13.94
CA GLU A 77 11.57 -20.75 -12.74
C GLU A 77 10.05 -20.94 -12.58
N GLY A 78 9.68 -22.15 -12.18
CA GLY A 78 8.34 -22.54 -11.80
C GLY A 78 8.32 -23.11 -10.39
N PHE A 79 7.19 -23.65 -9.99
CA PHE A 79 7.02 -24.35 -8.73
C PHE A 79 6.43 -25.74 -8.96
N LYS A 80 6.83 -26.68 -8.11
CA LYS A 80 6.44 -28.08 -8.19
C LYS A 80 5.79 -28.51 -6.90
N ILE A 81 4.62 -29.13 -7.01
CA ILE A 81 3.87 -29.72 -5.90
C ILE A 81 3.91 -31.24 -6.08
N ILE A 82 4.42 -31.94 -5.07
CA ILE A 82 4.47 -33.40 -5.03
C ILE A 82 3.49 -33.87 -3.97
N THR A 83 2.57 -34.75 -4.36
CA THR A 83 1.69 -35.52 -3.47
C THR A 83 2.04 -37.00 -3.59
N ARG A 84 1.35 -37.88 -2.86
CA ARG A 84 1.55 -39.33 -2.99
C ARG A 84 1.19 -39.88 -4.37
N GLU A 85 0.24 -39.25 -5.06
CA GLU A 85 -0.34 -39.78 -6.29
C GLU A 85 0.22 -39.10 -7.55
N GLN A 86 0.69 -37.87 -7.42
CA GLN A 86 1.03 -37.03 -8.57
C GLN A 86 2.10 -35.98 -8.26
N SER A 87 2.78 -35.57 -9.32
CA SER A 87 3.79 -34.52 -9.33
C SER A 87 3.37 -33.46 -10.35
N LEU A 88 3.02 -32.28 -9.87
CA LEU A 88 2.45 -31.20 -10.66
C LEU A 88 3.43 -30.04 -10.76
N THR A 89 3.77 -29.62 -11.98
CA THR A 89 4.69 -28.50 -12.23
C THR A 89 3.94 -27.34 -12.88
N TYR A 90 4.13 -26.15 -12.33
CA TYR A 90 3.46 -24.93 -12.76
C TYR A 90 4.45 -23.78 -12.92
N TYR A 91 4.12 -22.80 -13.74
CA TYR A 91 4.85 -21.54 -13.84
C TYR A 91 3.95 -20.41 -14.31
N CYS A 92 4.39 -19.18 -14.13
CA CYS A 92 3.76 -17.97 -14.66
C CYS A 92 4.66 -17.32 -15.71
N ASP A 93 4.12 -16.38 -16.49
CA ASP A 93 4.90 -15.65 -17.52
C ASP A 93 6.12 -14.91 -16.92
N PHE A 94 6.09 -14.58 -15.62
CA PHE A 94 7.19 -13.97 -14.89
C PHE A 94 7.58 -14.82 -13.66
N THR A 95 8.89 -14.99 -13.44
CA THR A 95 9.45 -15.77 -12.31
C THR A 95 8.92 -15.29 -10.95
N ASP A 96 8.75 -13.98 -10.76
CA ASP A 96 8.24 -13.43 -9.51
C ASP A 96 6.82 -13.91 -9.18
N MET A 97 5.98 -14.16 -10.19
CA MET A 97 4.63 -14.70 -10.02
C MET A 97 4.65 -16.21 -9.73
N SER A 98 5.58 -16.96 -10.34
CA SER A 98 5.83 -18.37 -9.98
C SER A 98 6.26 -18.49 -8.51
N ASN A 99 7.12 -17.58 -8.05
CA ASN A 99 7.59 -17.52 -6.67
C ASN A 99 6.47 -17.13 -5.70
N GLU A 100 5.56 -16.23 -6.10
CA GLU A 100 4.37 -15.90 -5.30
C GLU A 100 3.48 -17.14 -5.10
N TRP A 101 3.20 -17.89 -6.16
CA TRP A 101 2.44 -19.14 -6.05
C TRP A 101 3.15 -20.18 -5.17
N TYR A 102 4.46 -20.34 -5.34
CA TYR A 102 5.28 -21.20 -4.49
C TYR A 102 5.11 -20.86 -3.00
N ASP A 103 5.27 -19.59 -2.63
CA ASP A 103 5.18 -19.14 -1.24
C ASP A 103 3.78 -19.38 -0.65
N LYS A 104 2.72 -19.13 -1.44
CA LYS A 104 1.33 -19.33 -1.02
C LYS A 104 1.04 -20.80 -0.72
N VAL A 105 1.43 -21.69 -1.63
CA VAL A 105 1.23 -23.13 -1.45
C VAL A 105 2.11 -23.67 -0.31
N LEU A 106 3.35 -23.22 -0.20
CA LEU A 106 4.27 -23.61 0.88
C LEU A 106 3.73 -23.16 2.26
N ASN A 107 3.20 -21.94 2.37
CA ASN A 107 2.62 -21.46 3.61
C ASN A 107 1.39 -22.29 4.01
N ALA A 108 0.47 -22.53 3.08
CA ALA A 108 -0.69 -23.38 3.35
C ALA A 108 -0.28 -24.80 3.74
N TYR A 109 0.67 -25.41 3.02
CA TYR A 109 1.25 -26.71 3.37
C TYR A 109 1.80 -26.73 4.81
N ASN A 110 2.57 -25.72 5.21
CA ASN A 110 3.12 -25.64 6.57
C ASN A 110 2.02 -25.50 7.62
N TYR A 111 1.04 -24.62 7.38
CA TYR A 111 -0.10 -24.43 8.28
C TYR A 111 -0.87 -25.74 8.48
N PHE A 112 -1.32 -26.39 7.41
CA PHE A 112 -2.12 -27.60 7.51
C PHE A 112 -1.33 -28.81 8.05
N ASN A 113 0.00 -28.83 7.96
CA ASN A 113 0.83 -29.84 8.61
C ASN A 113 1.04 -29.60 10.11
N ILE A 114 1.15 -28.34 10.54
CA ILE A 114 1.35 -27.98 11.95
C ILE A 114 0.04 -28.20 12.73
N PHE A 115 -1.09 -27.74 12.20
CA PHE A 115 -2.39 -27.80 12.89
C PHE A 115 -3.13 -29.14 12.78
N SER A 116 -2.65 -30.08 11.95
CA SER A 116 -3.16 -31.46 11.93
C SER A 116 -2.56 -32.35 13.04
N SER A 117 -1.64 -31.82 13.87
CA SER A 117 -0.87 -32.60 14.84
C SER A 117 -1.38 -32.56 16.29
N ASP A 118 -2.55 -31.96 16.55
CA ASP A 118 -3.13 -31.90 17.90
C ASP A 118 -3.89 -33.19 18.34
N SER A 119 -3.60 -34.32 17.69
CA SER A 119 -3.98 -35.64 18.20
C SER A 119 -2.93 -36.73 17.92
N ASP A 120 -1.65 -36.51 18.22
CA ASP A 120 -0.82 -37.53 18.91
C ASP A 120 0.59 -37.01 19.21
N ARG A 121 1.12 -37.42 20.37
CA ARG A 121 2.42 -36.97 20.91
C ARG A 121 3.62 -37.37 20.04
N GLY A 122 4.66 -36.54 20.07
CA GLY A 122 6.05 -37.04 20.04
C GLY A 122 7.09 -36.13 19.40
N THR A 123 7.93 -35.53 20.24
CA THR A 123 9.24 -34.91 19.92
C THR A 123 10.01 -35.55 18.78
N ARG A 124 10.53 -34.74 17.84
CA ARG A 124 11.87 -34.84 17.22
C ARG A 124 12.18 -33.62 16.35
N LEU A 125 13.16 -32.83 16.78
CA LEU A 125 13.85 -31.84 15.93
C LEU A 125 14.75 -32.60 14.93
N PRO A 126 14.78 -32.23 13.63
CA PRO A 126 15.83 -32.70 12.73
C PRO A 126 17.05 -31.76 12.79
N GLU A 127 18.20 -32.41 12.88
CA GLU A 127 19.55 -31.87 13.02
C GLU A 127 20.02 -31.02 11.83
N GLU A 128 20.81 -30.00 12.16
CA GLU A 128 21.70 -29.31 11.22
C GLU A 128 22.64 -30.30 10.53
N ARG A 129 22.68 -30.28 9.19
CA ARG A 129 23.81 -30.84 8.43
C ARG A 129 24.59 -29.72 7.76
N LYS A 130 25.77 -29.48 8.34
CA LYS A 130 26.91 -28.79 7.71
C LYS A 130 27.25 -29.44 6.36
N LYS A 131 27.41 -28.63 5.32
CA LYS A 131 28.35 -28.92 4.23
C LYS A 131 29.20 -27.68 3.95
N SER A 132 30.50 -27.91 3.97
CA SER A 132 31.60 -26.97 3.87
C SER A 132 32.09 -26.76 2.43
N ARG A 133 32.54 -25.51 2.15
CA ARG A 133 33.55 -25.04 1.16
C ARG A 133 33.30 -25.37 -0.33
N SER A 134 33.67 -24.55 -1.30
CA SER A 134 34.31 -23.23 -1.46
C SER A 134 33.97 -22.82 -2.91
N ASP A 135 33.77 -21.55 -3.28
CA ASP A 135 34.79 -20.59 -3.70
C ASP A 135 34.04 -19.31 -4.12
N VAL A 136 34.37 -18.15 -3.54
CA VAL A 136 34.25 -16.87 -4.25
C VAL A 136 35.42 -16.00 -3.80
N SER A 137 36.27 -15.72 -4.77
CA SER A 137 37.40 -14.81 -4.75
C SER A 137 36.96 -13.35 -4.54
N ASN A 138 37.70 -12.67 -3.67
CA ASN A 138 38.10 -11.26 -3.70
C ASN A 138 37.13 -10.24 -4.32
N MET A 139 36.51 -9.43 -3.46
CA MET A 139 36.34 -8.01 -3.74
C MET A 139 36.76 -7.22 -2.50
N SER A 140 37.66 -6.27 -2.75
CA SER A 140 38.52 -5.56 -1.81
C SER A 140 37.79 -4.72 -0.77
N VAL A 141 38.36 -4.72 0.43
CA VAL A 141 38.05 -3.87 1.57
C VAL A 141 38.48 -2.44 1.27
N GLU A 142 37.53 -1.51 1.14
CA GLU A 142 37.81 -0.08 1.26
C GLU A 142 37.76 0.34 2.74
N THR A 143 38.94 0.35 3.33
CA THR A 143 39.50 1.31 4.30
C THR A 143 38.54 2.12 5.20
N ALA A 144 38.18 1.50 6.33
CA ALA A 144 38.25 1.94 7.74
C ALA A 144 38.40 3.42 8.19
N ASN A 145 38.03 4.48 7.44
CA ASN A 145 38.18 5.88 7.91
C ASN A 145 36.94 6.79 7.74
N SER A 146 35.72 6.24 7.76
CA SER A 146 34.48 7.06 7.64
C SER A 146 33.36 6.71 8.63
N ILE A 147 33.62 5.89 9.67
CA ILE A 147 32.55 5.33 10.53
C ILE A 147 32.15 6.23 11.71
N GLU A 148 32.94 7.25 12.10
CA GLU A 148 32.63 8.04 13.31
C GLU A 148 31.41 8.98 13.21
N ASN A 149 30.78 9.15 12.04
CA ASN A 149 29.61 10.05 11.87
C ASN A 149 28.40 9.39 11.17
N ALA A 150 28.32 8.07 11.12
CA ALA A 150 27.14 7.41 10.55
C ALA A 150 25.92 7.60 11.48
N LEU A 151 24.86 8.24 10.98
CA LEU A 151 23.61 8.41 11.71
C LEU A 151 22.99 7.05 12.03
N THR A 152 22.66 6.81 13.30
CA THR A 152 22.03 5.57 13.78
C THR A 152 20.78 5.89 14.61
N GLU A 153 20.09 4.83 15.07
CA GLU A 153 18.99 4.98 16.03
C GLU A 153 19.45 5.73 17.30
N ASP A 154 20.67 5.47 17.77
CA ASP A 154 21.24 6.11 18.97
C ASP A 154 21.51 7.62 18.80
N SER A 155 21.47 8.14 17.58
CA SER A 155 21.54 9.59 17.31
C SER A 155 20.27 10.34 17.73
N PHE A 156 19.21 9.60 18.10
CA PHE A 156 17.91 10.13 18.45
C PHE A 156 17.50 9.74 19.89
N GLU A 157 16.76 10.61 20.54
CA GLU A 157 16.08 10.36 21.81
C GLU A 157 14.59 10.11 21.54
N ASN A 158 14.06 9.02 22.06
CA ASN A 158 12.66 8.65 21.90
C ASN A 158 11.79 9.45 22.87
N LEU A 159 10.74 10.10 22.35
CA LEU A 159 9.82 10.90 23.14
C LEU A 159 8.49 10.18 23.33
N ASP A 160 7.69 10.12 22.27
CA ASP A 160 6.31 9.61 22.30
C ASP A 160 6.08 8.59 21.19
N GLU A 161 5.17 7.63 21.41
CA GLU A 161 4.74 6.70 20.36
C GLU A 161 3.60 7.33 19.55
N LEU A 162 3.82 7.46 18.25
CA LEU A 162 2.93 8.19 17.35
C LEU A 162 1.93 7.29 16.59
N GLY A 163 2.25 5.99 16.49
CA GLY A 163 1.48 5.04 15.72
C GLY A 163 2.09 3.65 15.77
N VAL A 164 1.25 2.62 15.86
CA VAL A 164 1.67 1.22 15.77
C VAL A 164 0.90 0.56 14.65
N GLY A 165 1.62 -0.09 13.75
CA GLY A 165 1.02 -0.84 12.65
C GLY A 165 1.61 -2.23 12.56
N THR A 166 1.05 -3.01 11.64
CA THR A 166 1.43 -4.43 11.47
C THR A 166 2.92 -4.62 11.14
N PHE A 167 3.58 -3.63 10.54
CA PHE A 167 4.95 -3.74 9.99
C PHE A 167 6.00 -3.03 10.83
N GLY A 168 5.56 -2.29 11.83
CA GLY A 168 6.44 -1.35 12.50
C GLY A 168 5.69 -0.39 13.42
N LYS A 169 6.39 0.66 13.79
CA LYS A 169 5.82 1.76 14.56
C LYS A 169 6.41 3.08 14.10
N VAL A 170 5.72 4.16 14.39
CA VAL A 170 6.22 5.52 14.25
C VAL A 170 6.35 6.12 15.63
N ILE A 171 7.49 6.74 15.91
CA ILE A 171 7.77 7.38 17.18
C ILE A 171 8.23 8.81 16.95
N LYS A 172 7.84 9.70 17.85
CA LYS A 172 8.34 11.07 17.93
C LYS A 172 9.72 11.02 18.56
N VAL A 173 10.69 11.64 17.92
CA VAL A 173 12.08 11.61 18.35
C VAL A 173 12.69 13.01 18.34
N CYS A 174 13.63 13.24 19.24
CA CYS A 174 14.48 14.42 19.25
C CYS A 174 15.88 14.04 18.73
N LYS A 175 16.41 14.75 17.75
CA LYS A 175 17.79 14.54 17.27
C LYS A 175 18.75 15.16 18.29
N LYS A 176 19.65 14.36 18.87
CA LYS A 176 20.40 14.74 20.09
C LYS A 176 21.34 15.95 19.93
N ASP A 177 21.91 16.14 18.75
CA ASP A 177 22.86 17.22 18.45
C ASP A 177 22.18 18.56 18.09
N THR A 178 20.99 18.53 17.48
CA THR A 178 20.26 19.74 17.06
C THR A 178 19.09 20.11 17.98
N GLY A 179 18.56 19.16 18.76
CA GLY A 179 17.35 19.35 19.56
C GLY A 179 16.06 19.38 18.73
N GLU A 180 16.12 19.07 17.44
CA GLU A 180 14.97 19.13 16.54
C GLU A 180 14.11 17.87 16.61
N ILE A 181 12.79 18.07 16.44
CA ILE A 181 11.78 17.01 16.55
C ILE A 181 11.44 16.42 15.19
N TYR A 182 11.39 15.10 15.13
CA TYR A 182 11.08 14.31 13.93
C TYR A 182 10.12 13.16 14.24
N ALA A 183 9.53 12.60 13.18
CA ALA A 183 8.83 11.32 13.22
C ALA A 183 9.75 10.24 12.65
N MET A 184 10.07 9.22 13.44
CA MET A 184 10.87 8.06 13.02
C MET A 184 9.95 6.87 12.74
N LYS A 185 9.79 6.51 11.45
CA LYS A 185 9.12 5.29 11.01
C LYS A 185 10.11 4.12 11.06
N ILE A 186 9.82 3.14 11.91
CA ILE A 186 10.65 1.96 12.18
C ILE A 186 9.95 0.71 11.64
N LEU A 187 10.49 0.10 10.58
CA LEU A 187 9.91 -1.06 9.92
C LEU A 187 10.73 -2.32 10.16
N LYS A 188 10.09 -3.42 10.56
CA LYS A 188 10.72 -4.71 10.81
C LYS A 188 10.99 -5.46 9.50
N LYS A 189 12.26 -5.70 9.17
CA LYS A 189 12.65 -6.39 7.92
C LYS A 189 12.08 -7.81 7.84
N LEU A 190 12.06 -8.55 8.95
CA LEU A 190 11.53 -9.91 8.97
C LEU A 190 10.03 -9.91 8.68
N THR A 191 9.25 -9.04 9.34
CA THR A 191 7.82 -8.90 9.09
C THR A 191 7.52 -8.48 7.65
N LEU A 192 8.27 -7.50 7.13
CA LEU A 192 8.17 -7.07 5.73
C LEU A 192 8.46 -8.21 4.76
N ARG A 193 9.49 -9.04 5.01
CA ARG A 193 9.79 -10.20 4.16
C ARG A 193 8.70 -11.26 4.24
N ASN A 194 8.27 -11.64 5.44
CA ASN A 194 7.26 -12.67 5.64
C ASN A 194 5.90 -12.33 5.00
N ARG A 195 5.63 -11.05 4.77
CA ARG A 195 4.39 -10.54 4.15
C ARG A 195 4.61 -10.04 2.71
N ASN A 196 5.80 -10.24 2.13
CA ASN A 196 6.18 -9.79 0.79
C ASN A 196 6.09 -8.27 0.56
N GLN A 197 6.28 -7.49 1.62
CA GLN A 197 6.18 -6.02 1.64
C GLN A 197 7.52 -5.27 1.60
N LEU A 198 8.65 -5.99 1.71
CA LEU A 198 9.98 -5.36 1.74
C LEU A 198 10.27 -4.49 0.51
N LYS A 199 9.80 -4.92 -0.67
CA LYS A 199 9.99 -4.16 -1.92
C LYS A 199 9.25 -2.82 -1.91
N TYR A 200 8.06 -2.74 -1.31
CA TYR A 200 7.28 -1.51 -1.21
C TYR A 200 7.91 -0.55 -0.22
N ALA A 201 8.36 -1.01 0.95
CA ALA A 201 9.10 -0.17 1.91
C ALA A 201 10.39 0.43 1.31
N ILE A 202 11.14 -0.36 0.51
CA ILE A 202 12.33 0.15 -0.20
C ILE A 202 11.93 1.15 -1.29
N SER A 203 10.85 0.87 -2.03
CA SER A 203 10.32 1.77 -3.07
C SER A 203 9.85 3.10 -2.48
N GLU A 204 9.13 3.07 -1.36
CA GLU A 204 8.68 4.24 -0.60
C GLU A 204 9.88 5.11 -0.23
N CYS A 205 10.89 4.52 0.41
CA CYS A 205 12.12 5.22 0.80
C CYS A 205 12.85 5.83 -0.41
N LYS A 206 12.99 5.09 -1.51
CA LYS A 206 13.62 5.61 -2.75
C LYS A 206 12.82 6.76 -3.37
N THR A 207 11.50 6.66 -3.35
CA THR A 207 10.58 7.66 -3.90
C THR A 207 10.64 8.94 -3.08
N LEU A 208 10.51 8.84 -1.76
CA LEU A 208 10.58 10.00 -0.87
C LEU A 208 11.95 10.71 -0.92
N LYS A 209 13.06 9.98 -1.13
CA LYS A 209 14.39 10.59 -1.29
C LYS A 209 14.50 11.51 -2.49
N SER A 210 13.76 11.26 -3.58
CA SER A 210 13.82 12.07 -4.79
C SER A 210 12.83 13.24 -4.80
N ILE A 211 11.89 13.26 -3.85
CA ILE A 211 10.83 14.26 -3.75
C ILE A 211 11.25 15.41 -2.87
N LYS A 212 11.06 16.64 -3.38
CA LYS A 212 11.19 17.88 -2.60
C LYS A 212 10.07 18.82 -2.97
N HIS A 213 9.06 18.92 -2.10
CA HIS A 213 7.90 19.77 -2.33
C HIS A 213 7.31 20.26 -0.99
N PRO A 214 6.87 21.52 -0.87
CA PRO A 214 6.37 22.10 0.39
C PRO A 214 5.21 21.32 1.02
N PHE A 215 4.34 20.74 0.18
CA PHE A 215 3.13 20.02 0.56
C PHE A 215 3.27 18.49 0.51
N ILE A 216 4.50 17.98 0.54
CA ILE A 216 4.80 16.56 0.72
C ILE A 216 5.70 16.42 1.93
N ILE A 217 5.49 15.39 2.75
CA ILE A 217 6.34 15.13 3.91
C ILE A 217 7.78 14.83 3.45
N PRO A 218 8.78 15.62 3.86
CA PRO A 218 10.16 15.36 3.50
C PRO A 218 10.72 14.18 4.29
N LEU A 219 11.57 13.40 3.62
CA LEU A 219 12.42 12.38 4.22
C LEU A 219 13.81 12.98 4.43
N GLU A 220 14.12 13.34 5.67
CA GLU A 220 15.40 13.96 6.03
C GLU A 220 16.54 12.96 6.03
N TRP A 221 16.30 11.79 6.62
CA TRP A 221 17.28 10.71 6.64
C TRP A 221 16.62 9.35 6.52
N SER A 222 17.39 8.37 6.05
CA SER A 222 17.01 6.97 6.13
C SER A 222 18.25 6.13 6.41
N PHE A 223 18.14 5.16 7.30
CA PHE A 223 19.19 4.20 7.59
C PHE A 223 18.60 2.83 7.91
N GLN A 224 19.43 1.83 8.11
CA GLN A 224 18.97 0.48 8.39
C GLN A 224 19.92 -0.23 9.35
N SER A 225 19.36 -1.06 10.23
CA SER A 225 20.10 -2.02 11.03
C SER A 225 20.00 -3.41 10.39
N LYS A 226 20.53 -4.45 11.06
CA LYS A 226 20.35 -5.83 10.60
C LYS A 226 18.88 -6.24 10.55
N THR A 227 18.04 -5.67 11.42
CA THR A 227 16.66 -6.10 11.65
C THR A 227 15.60 -5.07 11.25
N HIS A 228 15.95 -3.80 11.11
CA HIS A 228 15.00 -2.71 10.86
C HIS A 228 15.42 -1.77 9.73
N ILE A 229 14.43 -1.09 9.14
CA ILE A 229 14.58 0.08 8.27
C ILE A 229 14.04 1.28 9.05
N TYR A 230 14.76 2.40 9.02
CA TYR A 230 14.42 3.63 9.71
C TYR A 230 14.28 4.76 8.68
N MET A 231 13.20 5.52 8.80
CA MET A 231 12.92 6.70 7.99
C MET A 231 12.63 7.86 8.92
N ILE A 232 13.42 8.94 8.81
CA ILE A 232 13.27 10.15 9.61
C ILE A 232 12.53 11.18 8.77
N LEU A 233 11.30 11.46 9.18
CA LEU A 233 10.33 12.30 8.49
C LEU A 233 10.08 13.57 9.32
N GLU A 234 9.66 14.65 8.66
CA GLU A 234 9.16 15.85 9.34
C GLU A 234 8.01 15.49 10.29
N TYR A 235 8.07 15.98 11.52
CA TYR A 235 6.97 15.84 12.47
C TYR A 235 5.88 16.90 12.23
N CYS A 236 4.64 16.46 12.14
CA CYS A 236 3.43 17.24 11.92
C CYS A 236 2.57 17.16 13.19
N PRO A 237 2.59 18.19 14.06
CA PRO A 237 2.00 18.12 15.39
C PRO A 237 0.48 18.03 15.39
N TYR A 238 -0.21 18.53 14.35
CA TYR A 238 -1.67 18.48 14.23
C TYR A 238 -2.16 17.26 13.43
N GLY A 239 -1.31 16.24 13.37
CA GLY A 239 -1.63 14.91 12.91
C GLY A 239 -2.35 14.81 11.57
N ASP A 240 -3.17 13.77 11.40
CA ASP A 240 -3.85 13.52 10.14
C ASP A 240 -5.18 14.29 10.02
N PHE A 241 -5.61 14.47 8.79
CA PHE A 241 -6.77 15.26 8.44
C PHE A 241 -8.09 14.55 8.81
N THR A 242 -8.08 13.24 9.08
CA THR A 242 -9.27 12.51 9.57
C THR A 242 -9.72 13.07 10.92
N HIS A 243 -8.79 13.43 11.80
CA HIS A 243 -9.11 13.99 13.11
C HIS A 243 -9.75 15.39 12.98
N ILE A 244 -9.23 16.21 12.05
CA ILE A 244 -9.82 17.51 11.72
C ILE A 244 -11.23 17.32 11.18
N MET A 245 -11.43 16.38 10.25
CA MET A 245 -12.75 16.02 9.72
C MET A 245 -13.69 15.52 10.82
N ASN A 246 -13.19 14.72 11.77
CA ASN A 246 -13.98 14.21 12.89
C ASN A 246 -14.42 15.31 13.86
N HIS A 247 -13.60 16.35 14.04
CA HIS A 247 -13.95 17.49 14.89
C HIS A 247 -15.00 18.40 14.23
N PHE A 248 -14.72 18.86 13.00
CA PHE A 248 -15.60 19.80 12.30
C PHE A 248 -16.84 19.15 11.69
N LYS A 249 -16.81 17.83 11.46
CA LYS A 249 -17.76 17.02 10.69
C LYS A 249 -17.83 17.40 9.21
N ILE A 250 -17.94 18.69 8.90
CA ILE A 250 -18.01 19.25 7.55
C ILE A 250 -17.17 20.52 7.53
N LEU A 251 -16.28 20.63 6.54
CA LEU A 251 -15.53 21.86 6.30
C LEU A 251 -16.36 22.82 5.44
N ASN A 252 -16.22 24.11 5.72
CA ASN A 252 -16.74 25.12 4.81
C ASN A 252 -15.93 25.13 3.50
N GLU A 253 -16.52 25.64 2.41
CA GLU A 253 -15.87 25.62 1.10
C GLU A 253 -14.57 26.41 1.03
N ASN A 254 -14.36 27.43 1.87
CA ASN A 254 -13.11 28.16 1.88
C ASN A 254 -11.97 27.29 2.44
N ALA A 255 -12.25 26.56 3.54
CA ALA A 255 -11.30 25.63 4.11
C ALA A 255 -11.01 24.45 3.18
N ALA A 256 -12.07 23.82 2.64
CA ALA A 256 -11.92 22.71 1.69
C ALA A 256 -11.13 23.14 0.44
N ARG A 257 -11.40 24.33 -0.11
CA ARG A 257 -10.66 24.88 -1.25
C ARG A 257 -9.19 25.07 -0.95
N PHE A 258 -8.84 25.66 0.19
CA PHE A 258 -7.45 25.90 0.58
C PHE A 258 -6.67 24.58 0.66
N TYR A 259 -7.13 23.64 1.49
CA TYR A 259 -6.42 22.38 1.70
C TYR A 259 -6.35 21.54 0.43
N LEU A 260 -7.44 21.48 -0.35
CA LEU A 260 -7.43 20.76 -1.63
C LEU A 260 -6.45 21.40 -2.63
N SER A 261 -6.27 22.72 -2.63
CA SER A 261 -5.28 23.38 -3.48
C SER A 261 -3.84 23.01 -3.11
N GLU A 262 -3.51 22.84 -1.83
CA GLU A 262 -2.20 22.34 -1.40
C GLU A 262 -1.95 20.91 -1.88
N ILE A 263 -2.97 20.05 -1.73
CA ILE A 263 -2.94 18.67 -2.23
C ILE A 263 -2.77 18.62 -3.75
N ILE A 264 -3.47 19.49 -4.49
CA ILE A 264 -3.35 19.56 -5.95
C ILE A 264 -1.92 19.91 -6.37
N LEU A 265 -1.25 20.86 -5.68
CA LEU A 265 0.15 21.19 -5.96
C LEU A 265 1.07 19.98 -5.70
N ALA A 266 0.84 19.25 -4.62
CA ALA A 266 1.60 18.03 -4.31
C ALA A 266 1.41 16.93 -5.38
N ILE A 267 0.16 16.65 -5.77
CA ILE A 267 -0.15 15.66 -6.82
C ILE A 267 0.39 16.11 -8.19
N GLU A 268 0.29 17.40 -8.52
CA GLU A 268 0.86 17.97 -9.75
C GLU A 268 2.37 17.74 -9.82
N TYR A 269 3.09 17.98 -8.71
CA TYR A 269 4.51 17.71 -8.61
C TYR A 269 4.83 16.22 -8.84
N LEU A 270 4.12 15.32 -8.17
CA LEU A 270 4.30 13.86 -8.36
C LEU A 270 4.05 13.42 -9.80
N HIS A 271 2.97 13.93 -10.42
CA HIS A 271 2.64 13.61 -11.80
C HIS A 271 3.70 14.11 -12.78
N SER A 272 4.36 15.24 -12.48
CA SER A 272 5.47 15.77 -13.28
C SER A 272 6.71 14.87 -13.21
N MET A 273 6.90 14.18 -12.08
CA MET A 273 7.94 13.16 -11.88
C MET A 273 7.53 11.76 -12.35
N ASN A 274 6.39 11.64 -13.03
CA ASN A 274 5.82 10.37 -13.48
C ASN A 274 5.53 9.37 -12.34
N ILE A 275 5.09 9.91 -11.20
CA ILE A 275 4.68 9.16 -10.02
C ILE A 275 3.16 9.32 -9.85
N ILE A 276 2.46 8.21 -9.64
CA ILE A 276 1.06 8.22 -9.21
C ILE A 276 0.98 7.86 -7.74
N TYR A 277 0.11 8.55 -6.99
CA TYR A 277 0.06 8.43 -5.53
C TYR A 277 -0.87 7.30 -5.06
N ARG A 278 -2.06 7.18 -5.66
CA ARG A 278 -3.05 6.09 -5.52
C ARG A 278 -3.76 5.93 -4.17
N ASP A 279 -3.35 6.62 -3.10
CA ASP A 279 -3.98 6.47 -1.77
C ASP A 279 -4.33 7.81 -1.10
N LEU A 280 -4.85 8.76 -1.88
CA LEU A 280 -5.30 10.05 -1.35
C LEU A 280 -6.60 9.90 -0.56
N LYS A 281 -6.49 10.08 0.75
CA LYS A 281 -7.56 10.08 1.75
C LYS A 281 -7.15 10.93 2.98
N PRO A 282 -8.10 11.37 3.83
CA PRO A 282 -7.79 12.21 4.98
C PRO A 282 -6.73 11.65 5.93
N SER A 283 -6.65 10.33 6.13
CA SER A 283 -5.66 9.71 7.01
C SER A 283 -4.22 9.82 6.50
N ASN A 284 -4.03 10.10 5.21
CA ASN A 284 -2.71 10.23 4.60
C ASN A 284 -2.34 11.70 4.32
N ILE A 285 -3.16 12.64 4.78
CA ILE A 285 -2.90 14.08 4.74
C ILE A 285 -2.57 14.51 6.16
N LEU A 286 -1.33 14.94 6.41
CA LEU A 286 -0.91 15.47 7.71
C LEU A 286 -0.98 16.99 7.74
N VAL A 287 -1.05 17.56 8.95
CA VAL A 287 -1.06 19.01 9.16
C VAL A 287 0.15 19.45 9.97
N ASP A 288 0.98 20.27 9.32
CA ASP A 288 2.26 20.70 9.88
C ASP A 288 2.12 21.79 10.93
N LYS A 289 3.22 22.16 11.59
CA LYS A 289 3.23 23.13 12.70
C LYS A 289 2.67 24.52 12.37
N TYR A 290 2.51 24.84 11.09
CA TYR A 290 1.97 26.10 10.60
C TYR A 290 0.51 25.96 10.11
N GLY A 291 -0.08 24.76 10.17
CA GLY A 291 -1.46 24.50 9.78
C GLY A 291 -1.64 24.13 8.30
N HIS A 292 -0.56 23.90 7.55
CA HIS A 292 -0.62 23.51 6.13
C HIS A 292 -0.71 21.99 5.98
N ALA A 293 -1.39 21.54 4.93
CA ALA A 293 -1.50 20.12 4.59
C ALA A 293 -0.23 19.60 3.91
N LYS A 294 0.16 18.38 4.27
CA LYS A 294 1.27 17.63 3.66
C LYS A 294 0.81 16.22 3.32
N LEU A 295 1.03 15.78 2.08
CA LEU A 295 0.88 14.37 1.74
C LEU A 295 1.93 13.54 2.45
N ALA A 296 1.48 12.49 3.13
CA ALA A 296 2.31 11.49 3.77
C ALA A 296 2.05 10.11 3.15
N ASP A 297 2.76 9.09 3.63
CA ASP A 297 2.57 7.68 3.26
C ASP A 297 2.59 7.37 1.74
N PHE A 298 3.76 6.97 1.25
CA PHE A 298 4.02 6.75 -0.18
C PHE A 298 4.10 5.27 -0.54
N SER A 299 3.59 4.40 0.31
CA SER A 299 3.76 2.96 0.14
C SER A 299 3.06 2.39 -1.09
N LEU A 300 1.91 2.97 -1.44
CA LEU A 300 1.15 2.63 -2.64
C LEU A 300 1.55 3.47 -3.85
N ALA A 301 2.48 4.42 -3.72
CA ALA A 301 2.93 5.20 -4.85
C ALA A 301 3.65 4.32 -5.89
N LYS A 302 3.46 4.62 -7.18
CA LYS A 302 4.11 3.87 -8.27
C LYS A 302 4.73 4.82 -9.29
N VAL A 303 5.98 4.55 -9.64
CA VAL A 303 6.75 5.28 -10.65
C VAL A 303 6.53 4.68 -12.04
N ASN A 304 6.66 5.52 -13.08
CA ASN A 304 6.63 5.11 -14.48
C ASN A 304 5.35 4.43 -14.94
N VAL A 305 4.21 4.92 -14.48
CA VAL A 305 2.89 4.41 -14.88
C VAL A 305 2.30 5.26 -16.00
N SER A 306 1.76 4.60 -17.02
CA SER A 306 1.07 5.25 -18.14
C SER A 306 -0.25 4.56 -18.45
N GLN A 307 -0.95 5.02 -19.48
CA GLN A 307 -2.16 4.35 -19.96
C GLN A 307 -1.83 3.00 -20.61
N GLU A 308 -0.66 2.89 -21.24
CA GLU A 308 -0.16 1.69 -21.91
C GLU A 308 0.44 0.67 -20.93
N ASP A 309 1.00 1.15 -19.81
CA ASP A 309 1.48 0.33 -18.69
C ASP A 309 0.85 0.79 -17.36
N PRO A 310 -0.45 0.50 -17.14
CA PRO A 310 -1.16 0.94 -15.96
C PRO A 310 -0.83 0.09 -14.73
N ALA A 311 -1.05 0.65 -13.54
CA ALA A 311 -0.91 -0.07 -12.29
C ALA A 311 -2.10 -1.02 -12.07
N MET A 312 -1.87 -2.32 -12.27
CA MET A 312 -2.92 -3.35 -12.21
C MET A 312 -3.35 -3.73 -10.78
N SER A 313 -2.54 -3.42 -9.77
CA SER A 313 -2.83 -3.79 -8.38
C SER A 313 -4.02 -2.99 -7.82
N ILE A 314 -5.09 -3.69 -7.43
CA ILE A 314 -6.18 -3.12 -6.65
C ILE A 314 -5.66 -2.89 -5.23
N CYS A 315 -5.53 -1.62 -4.83
CA CYS A 315 -4.98 -1.22 -3.53
C CYS A 315 -5.59 0.11 -3.09
N GLY A 316 -5.48 0.42 -1.80
CA GLY A 316 -6.10 1.58 -1.17
C GLY A 316 -7.39 1.24 -0.42
N THR A 317 -7.98 2.24 0.22
CA THR A 317 -9.21 2.07 1.00
C THR A 317 -10.43 1.90 0.07
N PRO A 318 -11.29 0.86 0.26
CA PRO A 318 -12.38 0.53 -0.67
C PRO A 318 -13.27 1.70 -1.11
N ALA A 319 -13.62 2.60 -0.19
CA ALA A 319 -14.50 3.75 -0.48
C ALA A 319 -13.87 4.83 -1.38
N TYR A 320 -12.54 4.81 -1.52
CA TYR A 320 -11.77 5.74 -2.34
C TYR A 320 -11.39 5.13 -3.70
N LEU A 321 -11.59 3.82 -3.90
CA LEU A 321 -11.16 3.15 -5.12
C LEU A 321 -11.78 3.80 -6.38
N PRO A 322 -10.95 4.17 -7.36
CA PRO A 322 -11.44 4.62 -8.66
C PRO A 322 -12.00 3.44 -9.47
N PRO A 323 -13.03 3.67 -10.32
CA PRO A 323 -13.76 2.61 -11.01
C PRO A 323 -12.90 1.79 -11.99
N GLU A 324 -11.85 2.36 -12.58
CA GLU A 324 -10.91 1.66 -13.47
C GLU A 324 -10.15 0.51 -12.79
N LEU A 325 -9.97 0.54 -11.46
CA LEU A 325 -9.37 -0.56 -10.72
C LEU A 325 -10.35 -1.74 -10.57
N LEU A 326 -11.65 -1.49 -10.61
CA LEU A 326 -12.68 -2.53 -10.54
C LEU A 326 -12.93 -3.21 -11.89
N ASN A 327 -12.58 -2.51 -12.99
CA ASN A 327 -12.83 -2.95 -14.36
C ASN A 327 -11.61 -3.60 -15.04
N ASN A 328 -10.55 -3.93 -14.28
CA ASN A 328 -9.30 -4.50 -14.79
C ASN A 328 -8.59 -3.66 -15.88
N THR A 329 -8.81 -2.34 -15.89
CA THR A 329 -8.06 -1.43 -16.78
C THR A 329 -6.80 -0.86 -16.12
N GLY A 330 -6.68 -1.00 -14.79
CA GLY A 330 -5.56 -0.49 -14.02
C GLY A 330 -5.60 1.02 -13.79
N ALA A 331 -4.81 1.50 -12.83
CA ALA A 331 -4.73 2.91 -12.47
C ALA A 331 -3.52 3.61 -13.12
N TYR A 332 -3.71 4.86 -13.53
CA TYR A 332 -2.68 5.80 -13.98
C TYR A 332 -3.03 7.20 -13.48
N LYS A 333 -2.41 8.28 -13.97
CA LYS A 333 -2.57 9.65 -13.41
C LYS A 333 -4.02 10.10 -13.11
N PRO A 334 -5.03 9.82 -13.95
CA PRO A 334 -6.43 10.16 -13.66
C PRO A 334 -7.03 9.50 -12.42
N ALA A 335 -6.43 8.45 -11.88
CA ALA A 335 -6.84 7.85 -10.61
C ALA A 335 -6.71 8.85 -9.46
N ASP A 336 -5.61 9.61 -9.40
CA ASP A 336 -5.42 10.65 -8.37
C ASP A 336 -6.42 11.80 -8.54
N ILE A 337 -6.85 12.09 -9.78
CA ILE A 337 -7.89 13.09 -10.08
C ILE A 337 -9.25 12.66 -9.54
N TYR A 338 -9.58 11.36 -9.62
CA TYR A 338 -10.78 10.81 -9.00
C TYR A 338 -10.73 10.98 -7.49
N LEU A 339 -9.59 10.65 -6.86
CA LEU A 339 -9.40 10.77 -5.42
C LEU A 339 -9.51 12.23 -4.93
N ILE A 340 -9.05 13.20 -5.72
CA ILE A 340 -9.26 14.63 -5.42
C ILE A 340 -10.76 14.96 -5.33
N GLY A 341 -11.57 14.40 -6.24
CA GLY A 341 -13.03 14.55 -6.21
C GLY A 341 -13.68 13.89 -4.98
N VAL A 342 -13.23 12.67 -4.62
CA VAL A 342 -13.69 11.96 -3.41
C VAL A 342 -13.39 12.77 -2.15
N ASN A 343 -12.16 13.29 -2.03
CA ASN A 343 -11.74 14.07 -0.86
C ASN A 343 -12.50 15.40 -0.77
N LEU A 344 -12.71 16.10 -1.88
CA LEU A 344 -13.54 17.33 -1.87
C LEU A 344 -14.97 17.05 -1.43
N TYR A 345 -15.58 15.98 -1.94
CA TYR A 345 -16.93 15.59 -1.53
C TYR A 345 -16.97 15.27 -0.04
N GLU A 346 -16.01 14.49 0.46
CA GLU A 346 -15.94 14.14 1.88
C GLU A 346 -15.72 15.37 2.76
N MET A 347 -14.82 16.29 2.40
CA MET A 347 -14.63 17.56 3.10
C MET A 347 -15.93 18.37 3.22
N LEU A 348 -16.76 18.38 2.18
CA LEU A 348 -17.98 19.18 2.11
C LEU A 348 -19.25 18.48 2.62
N THR A 349 -19.19 17.17 2.92
CA THR A 349 -20.37 16.39 3.33
C THR A 349 -20.14 15.56 4.60
N GLY A 350 -18.89 15.38 5.02
CA GLY A 350 -18.49 14.56 6.16
C GLY A 350 -18.47 13.05 5.89
N THR A 351 -18.78 12.62 4.68
CA THR A 351 -18.83 11.19 4.30
C THR A 351 -18.36 10.99 2.87
N THR A 352 -17.85 9.81 2.53
CA THR A 352 -17.50 9.48 1.15
C THR A 352 -18.73 9.49 0.23
N PRO A 353 -18.57 9.73 -1.10
CA PRO A 353 -19.68 9.76 -2.06
C PRO A 353 -20.51 8.47 -2.12
N PHE A 354 -19.86 7.33 -1.88
CA PHE A 354 -20.47 6.02 -1.78
C PHE A 354 -20.07 5.41 -0.45
N PHE A 355 -21.06 4.98 0.33
CA PHE A 355 -20.86 4.36 1.64
C PHE A 355 -21.91 3.29 1.87
N THR A 356 -21.45 2.09 2.22
CA THR A 356 -22.30 0.95 2.58
C THR A 356 -21.45 -0.08 3.32
N ASN A 357 -22.08 -0.87 4.18
CA ASN A 357 -21.42 -1.95 4.92
C ASN A 357 -21.14 -3.18 4.04
N ASP A 358 -21.81 -3.30 2.89
CA ASP A 358 -21.59 -4.39 1.93
C ASP A 358 -20.57 -3.96 0.85
N ILE A 359 -19.38 -4.60 0.86
CA ILE A 359 -18.29 -4.29 -0.08
C ILE A 359 -18.73 -4.51 -1.54
N GLY A 360 -19.55 -5.54 -1.80
CA GLY A 360 -20.07 -5.81 -3.15
C GLY A 360 -20.95 -4.66 -3.66
N ALA A 361 -21.87 -4.17 -2.82
CA ALA A 361 -22.70 -3.02 -3.11
C ALA A 361 -21.89 -1.73 -3.25
N LEU A 362 -20.82 -1.56 -2.45
CA LEU A 362 -19.91 -0.42 -2.57
C LEU A 362 -19.25 -0.41 -3.95
N TYR A 363 -18.69 -1.53 -4.39
CA TYR A 363 -18.07 -1.66 -5.71
C TYR A 363 -19.06 -1.43 -6.84
N LYS A 364 -20.30 -1.94 -6.73
CA LYS A 364 -21.38 -1.62 -7.69
C LYS A 364 -21.70 -0.13 -7.73
N ALA A 365 -21.72 0.54 -6.57
CA ALA A 365 -21.97 1.97 -6.49
C ALA A 365 -20.81 2.79 -7.11
N ILE A 366 -19.56 2.43 -6.80
CA ILE A 366 -18.37 3.04 -7.39
C ILE A 366 -18.38 2.87 -8.91
N ALA A 367 -18.74 1.68 -9.43
CA ALA A 367 -18.77 1.41 -10.86
C ALA A 367 -19.86 2.21 -11.60
N GLY A 368 -21.07 2.34 -11.04
CA GLY A 368 -22.23 2.80 -11.83
C GLY A 368 -23.20 3.78 -11.16
N ALA A 369 -23.12 4.01 -9.84
CA ALA A 369 -24.08 4.90 -9.19
C ALA A 369 -23.80 6.38 -9.51
N ARG A 370 -24.88 7.16 -9.57
CA ARG A 370 -24.83 8.63 -9.72
C ARG A 370 -24.46 9.28 -8.40
N LEU A 371 -23.69 10.36 -8.48
CA LEU A 371 -23.41 11.23 -7.34
C LEU A 371 -24.69 11.91 -6.85
N ARG A 372 -24.79 12.10 -5.54
CA ARG A 372 -25.88 12.83 -4.88
C ARG A 372 -25.27 13.96 -4.09
N PHE A 373 -25.83 15.16 -4.19
CA PHE A 373 -25.29 16.34 -3.51
C PHE A 373 -26.32 16.86 -2.49
N PRO A 374 -25.89 17.22 -1.26
CA PRO A 374 -26.79 17.82 -0.29
C PRO A 374 -27.24 19.22 -0.73
N PRO A 375 -28.39 19.70 -0.23
CA PRO A 375 -28.80 21.08 -0.44
C PRO A 375 -27.76 22.04 0.17
N GLY A 376 -27.45 23.13 -0.54
CA GLY A 376 -26.52 24.17 -0.07
C GLY A 376 -25.09 24.08 -0.57
N MET A 377 -24.68 22.98 -1.23
CA MET A 377 -23.40 22.91 -1.94
C MET A 377 -23.41 23.83 -3.17
N SER A 378 -22.34 24.61 -3.40
CA SER A 378 -22.23 25.47 -4.58
C SER A 378 -22.21 24.68 -5.89
N ASP A 379 -22.62 25.32 -6.97
CA ASP A 379 -22.58 24.68 -8.29
C ASP A 379 -21.13 24.49 -8.77
N GLU A 380 -20.21 25.36 -8.38
CA GLU A 380 -18.78 25.18 -8.63
C GLU A 380 -18.22 23.94 -7.93
N ALA A 381 -18.62 23.66 -6.69
CA ALA A 381 -18.19 22.44 -6.00
C ALA A 381 -18.77 21.18 -6.66
N LYS A 382 -20.07 21.19 -6.99
CA LYS A 382 -20.73 20.05 -7.67
C LYS A 382 -20.09 19.76 -9.02
N ASP A 383 -19.81 20.80 -9.81
CA ASP A 383 -19.19 20.67 -11.13
C ASP A 383 -17.79 20.06 -11.00
N LEU A 384 -16.95 20.59 -10.10
CA LEU A 384 -15.61 20.09 -9.84
C LEU A 384 -15.60 18.61 -9.43
N ILE A 385 -16.45 18.24 -8.47
CA ILE A 385 -16.56 16.83 -8.02
C ILE A 385 -17.01 15.95 -9.19
N THR A 386 -17.98 16.40 -9.98
CA THR A 386 -18.53 15.64 -11.10
C THR A 386 -17.48 15.37 -12.19
N ILE A 387 -16.68 16.38 -12.57
CA ILE A 387 -15.64 16.20 -13.60
C ILE A 387 -14.48 15.35 -13.08
N CYS A 388 -14.09 15.49 -11.81
CA CYS A 388 -13.06 14.67 -11.18
C CYS A 388 -13.48 13.20 -11.08
N MET A 389 -14.71 12.96 -10.66
CA MET A 389 -15.24 11.61 -10.42
C MET A 389 -15.91 10.98 -11.66
N ASN A 390 -15.56 11.44 -12.86
CA ASN A 390 -16.05 10.82 -14.08
C ASN A 390 -15.67 9.33 -14.11
N LYS A 391 -16.63 8.46 -14.43
CA LYS A 391 -16.42 7.01 -14.42
C LYS A 391 -15.41 6.58 -15.47
N ASN A 392 -15.33 7.30 -16.60
CA ASN A 392 -14.28 7.08 -17.59
C ASN A 392 -13.05 7.95 -17.23
N PRO A 393 -11.89 7.35 -16.91
CA PRO A 393 -10.68 8.10 -16.56
C PRO A 393 -10.20 9.03 -17.68
N ALA A 394 -10.46 8.71 -18.95
CA ALA A 394 -10.07 9.56 -20.09
C ALA A 394 -10.86 10.89 -20.16
N ASN A 395 -12.01 10.97 -19.50
CA ASN A 395 -12.84 12.17 -19.45
C ASN A 395 -12.51 13.05 -18.22
N ARG A 396 -11.60 12.62 -17.35
CA ARG A 396 -11.15 13.43 -16.22
C ARG A 396 -10.14 14.48 -16.70
N PRO A 397 -10.16 15.69 -16.16
CA PRO A 397 -9.20 16.72 -16.54
C PRO A 397 -7.78 16.33 -16.11
N ALA A 398 -6.79 16.80 -16.87
CA ALA A 398 -5.40 16.81 -16.40
C ALA A 398 -5.26 17.73 -15.18
N ILE A 399 -4.32 17.42 -14.28
CA ILE A 399 -4.11 18.15 -13.03
C ILE A 399 -3.89 19.67 -13.25
N GLN A 400 -3.19 20.05 -14.34
CA GLN A 400 -2.98 21.46 -14.70
C GLN A 400 -4.29 22.19 -15.01
N LYS A 401 -5.19 21.55 -15.76
CA LYS A 401 -6.51 22.13 -16.09
C LYS A 401 -7.41 22.24 -14.87
N LEU A 402 -7.20 21.39 -13.86
CA LEU A 402 -7.97 21.43 -12.63
C LEU A 402 -7.79 22.77 -11.90
N LYS A 403 -6.58 23.34 -11.95
CA LYS A 403 -6.23 24.62 -11.32
C LYS A 403 -6.96 25.83 -11.91
N GLU A 404 -7.45 25.71 -13.15
CA GLU A 404 -8.21 26.73 -13.87
C GLU A 404 -9.72 26.70 -13.54
N HIS A 405 -10.19 25.67 -12.83
CA HIS A 405 -11.59 25.50 -12.52
C HIS A 405 -12.14 26.65 -11.66
N LYS A 406 -13.40 27.06 -11.90
CA LYS A 406 -14.04 28.21 -11.21
C LYS A 406 -14.04 28.09 -9.69
N PHE A 407 -14.11 26.86 -9.17
CA PHE A 407 -13.99 26.59 -7.74
C PHE A 407 -12.69 27.16 -7.15
N PHE A 408 -11.58 27.19 -7.89
CA PHE A 408 -10.29 27.70 -7.42
C PHE A 408 -10.00 29.15 -7.82
N LYS A 409 -10.99 29.90 -8.34
CA LYS A 409 -10.80 31.29 -8.81
C LYS A 409 -10.16 32.23 -7.77
N LYS A 410 -10.31 31.94 -6.47
CA LYS A 410 -9.77 32.73 -5.36
C LYS A 410 -8.33 32.35 -4.97
N ILE A 411 -7.75 31.33 -5.58
CA ILE A 411 -6.43 30.81 -5.24
C ILE A 411 -5.37 31.44 -6.12
N ASN A 412 -4.37 32.05 -5.49
CA ASN A 412 -3.12 32.36 -6.15
C ASN A 412 -2.17 31.18 -5.94
N TRP A 413 -1.96 30.40 -6.99
CA TRP A 413 -1.19 29.15 -6.93
C TRP A 413 0.30 29.37 -6.62
N GLU A 414 0.89 30.49 -7.05
CA GLU A 414 2.29 30.81 -6.79
C GLU A 414 2.51 31.19 -5.32
N ILE A 415 1.69 32.09 -4.79
CA ILE A 415 1.70 32.47 -3.37
C ILE A 415 1.41 31.27 -2.48
N LEU A 416 0.46 30.40 -2.88
CA LEU A 416 0.18 29.17 -2.15
C LEU A 416 1.38 28.23 -2.18
N GLN A 417 2.01 28.00 -3.33
CA GLN A 417 3.20 27.16 -3.45
C GLN A 417 4.37 27.64 -2.58
N ASN A 418 4.53 28.96 -2.44
CA ASN A 418 5.53 29.57 -1.56
C ASN A 418 5.10 29.57 -0.08
N ARG A 419 3.93 29.04 0.25
CA ARG A 419 3.34 28.99 1.60
C ARG A 419 3.12 30.37 2.24
N GLU A 420 2.83 31.37 1.43
CA GLU A 420 2.59 32.74 1.87
C GLU A 420 1.10 32.99 2.21
N THR A 421 0.21 32.06 1.86
CA THR A 421 -1.21 32.14 2.22
C THR A 421 -1.43 31.48 3.59
N SER A 422 -2.03 32.21 4.53
CA SER A 422 -2.35 31.67 5.86
C SER A 422 -3.42 30.58 5.80
N PRO A 423 -3.24 29.45 6.51
CA PRO A 423 -4.25 28.42 6.61
C PRO A 423 -5.56 28.93 7.25
N PRO A 424 -6.71 28.40 6.82
CA PRO A 424 -8.03 28.89 7.23
C PRO A 424 -8.45 28.44 8.62
N ILE A 425 -7.89 27.33 9.12
CA ILE A 425 -8.12 26.86 10.49
C ILE A 425 -7.05 27.49 11.39
N PRO A 426 -7.42 28.30 12.40
CA PRO A 426 -6.47 28.91 13.32
C PRO A 426 -5.69 27.85 14.11
N ILE A 427 -4.42 28.16 14.40
CA ILE A 427 -3.55 27.31 15.23
C ILE A 427 -4.17 27.02 16.61
N ASP A 428 -4.81 28.00 17.24
CA ASP A 428 -5.48 27.82 18.53
C ASP A 428 -6.62 26.81 18.47
N GLU A 429 -7.28 26.69 17.31
CA GLU A 429 -8.34 25.71 17.10
C GLU A 429 -7.75 24.32 16.87
N LEU A 430 -6.67 24.21 16.07
CA LEU A 430 -5.93 22.96 15.91
C LEU A 430 -5.39 22.45 17.27
N ASN A 431 -4.83 23.33 18.10
CA ASN A 431 -4.38 22.98 19.45
C ASN A 431 -5.51 22.41 20.33
N LYS A 432 -6.73 22.95 20.21
CA LYS A 432 -7.90 22.43 20.93
C LYS A 432 -8.22 21.00 20.49
N ILE A 433 -8.21 20.73 19.18
CA ILE A 433 -8.49 19.40 18.62
C ILE A 433 -7.54 18.36 19.21
N ILE A 434 -6.24 18.65 19.23
CA ILE A 434 -5.22 17.80 19.86
C ILE A 434 -5.53 17.57 21.35
N SER A 435 -5.81 18.65 22.09
CA SER A 435 -5.96 18.59 23.55
C SER A 435 -7.19 17.81 24.03
N THR A 436 -8.24 17.73 23.20
CA THR A 436 -9.50 17.06 23.55
C THR A 436 -9.46 15.55 23.38
N ASP A 437 -8.46 15.00 22.70
CA ASP A 437 -8.33 13.57 22.48
C ASP A 437 -7.07 13.05 23.19
N CYS A 438 -7.25 12.44 24.36
CA CYS A 438 -6.15 11.92 25.16
C CYS A 438 -5.39 10.74 24.51
N ASN A 439 -5.87 10.20 23.38
CA ASN A 439 -5.17 9.22 22.55
C ASN A 439 -4.65 9.82 21.23
N TYR A 440 -4.77 11.14 21.05
CA TYR A 440 -4.45 11.83 19.81
C TYR A 440 -3.08 11.47 19.26
N GLU A 441 -2.02 11.51 20.08
CA GLU A 441 -0.67 11.23 19.60
C GLU A 441 -0.51 9.79 19.08
N LYS A 442 -1.31 8.80 19.50
CA LYS A 442 -1.06 7.37 19.23
C LYS A 442 -1.53 6.83 17.88
N ILE A 443 -2.30 7.59 17.10
CA ILE A 443 -3.02 7.09 15.90
C ILE A 443 -2.56 7.81 14.62
N ILE A 444 -1.75 8.86 14.74
CA ILE A 444 -1.48 9.83 13.68
C ILE A 444 -0.65 9.27 12.52
N TYR A 445 0.24 8.33 12.84
CA TYR A 445 1.25 7.84 11.92
C TYR A 445 1.25 6.33 11.85
N GLU A 446 0.09 5.69 11.71
CA GLU A 446 0.09 4.25 11.47
C GLU A 446 1.01 3.93 10.27
N PRO A 447 2.01 3.05 10.43
CA PRO A 447 2.82 2.60 9.31
C PRO A 447 1.95 1.66 8.49
N ILE A 448 1.19 2.23 7.57
CA ILE A 448 0.52 1.50 6.52
C ILE A 448 1.61 1.07 5.53
N ILE A 449 1.44 -0.17 5.09
CA ILE A 449 2.39 -0.99 4.33
C ILE A 449 2.81 -0.33 3.05
#